data_AF-A0A395M3A8-F1
#
_entry.id   AF-A0A395M3A8-F1
#
_cell.length_a   1.000
_cell.length_b   1.000
_cell.length_c   1.000
_cell.angle_alpha   90.00
_cell.angle_beta   90.00
_cell.angle_gamma   90.00
#
_symmetry.space_group_name_H-M   'P 1'
#
loop_
_entity.id
_entity.type
_entity.pdbx_description
1 polymer ?
#
loop_
_entity_poly.entity_id
_entity_poly.type
_entity_poly.pdbx_seq_one_letter_code
_entity_poly.pdbx_strand_id
1 'polypeptide(L)'
;MLICAVCVGLIGLLPLKLWAAEDDAKQLFKEANQCYQDGKFNDALERYKKLESLGYQSGALYYNMGNTYYKLGAIGYAILYYERAAKLIGNDEDLIANLELARMRTKDRIQEL
;
A
#
# COMPACT_ATOMS: atom_id res chain seq x y z
N MET A 1 33.57 21.34 -34.91
CA MET A 1 33.19 22.44 -33.99
C MET A 1 31.69 22.62 -34.10
N LEU A 2 31.02 22.61 -32.94
CA LEU A 2 29.58 22.64 -32.67
C LEU A 2 28.67 23.19 -33.79
N ILE A 3 27.74 22.35 -34.26
CA ILE A 3 26.45 22.86 -34.76
C ILE A 3 25.54 23.04 -33.54
N CYS A 4 25.44 24.30 -33.14
CA CYS A 4 24.42 24.85 -32.28
C CYS A 4 23.18 25.06 -33.17
N ALA A 5 22.10 24.29 -32.95
CA ALA A 5 20.71 24.59 -33.32
C ALA A 5 19.86 23.32 -33.24
N VAL A 6 19.08 23.15 -32.17
CA VAL A 6 17.64 22.90 -32.29
C VAL A 6 17.00 23.48 -31.02
N CYS A 7 16.54 24.72 -31.13
CA CYS A 7 15.42 25.18 -30.33
C CYS A 7 14.19 24.35 -30.74
N VAL A 8 13.91 23.26 -30.04
CA VAL A 8 12.54 22.79 -29.86
C VAL A 8 12.24 22.99 -28.39
N GLY A 9 11.89 24.24 -28.08
CA GLY A 9 11.04 24.53 -26.95
C GLY A 9 9.72 23.77 -27.17
N LEU A 10 9.62 22.59 -26.55
CA LEU A 10 8.38 21.88 -26.22
C LEU A 10 8.66 20.81 -25.13
N ILE A 11 9.63 21.06 -24.24
CA ILE A 11 9.80 20.31 -22.98
C ILE A 11 9.79 21.32 -21.83
N GLY A 12 8.79 22.20 -21.87
CA GLY A 12 8.58 23.23 -20.87
C GLY A 12 7.11 23.24 -20.53
N LEU A 13 6.73 22.34 -19.61
CA LEU A 13 5.53 22.32 -18.75
C LEU A 13 5.20 20.86 -18.38
N LEU A 14 6.18 20.10 -17.87
CA LEU A 14 5.81 19.08 -16.88
C LEU A 14 5.44 19.87 -15.63
N PRO A 15 4.17 19.85 -15.18
CA PRO A 15 3.76 20.70 -14.08
C PRO A 15 4.56 20.31 -12.84
N LEU A 16 5.07 21.32 -12.13
CA LEU A 16 5.72 21.21 -10.80
C LEU A 16 4.95 20.35 -9.77
N LYS A 17 3.69 19.98 -10.07
CA LYS A 17 2.80 19.17 -9.23
C LYS A 17 3.23 17.70 -9.08
N LEU A 18 4.04 17.15 -10.00
CA LEU A 18 4.34 15.72 -9.93
C LEU A 18 5.24 15.35 -8.74
N TRP A 19 6.20 16.22 -8.41
CA TRP A 19 7.11 15.98 -7.28
C TRP A 19 6.44 16.21 -5.91
N ALA A 20 5.59 17.23 -5.79
CA ALA A 20 4.85 17.47 -4.55
C ALA A 20 3.93 16.30 -4.17
N ALA A 21 3.27 15.67 -5.15
CA ALA A 21 2.38 14.53 -4.90
C ALA A 21 3.13 13.27 -4.45
N GLU A 22 4.37 13.05 -4.91
CA GLU A 22 5.19 11.92 -4.50
C GLU A 22 5.70 12.08 -3.05
N ASP A 23 6.13 13.30 -2.69
CA ASP A 23 6.55 13.61 -1.33
C ASP A 23 5.39 13.52 -0.33
N ASP A 24 4.19 13.99 -0.72
CA ASP A 24 2.97 13.84 0.06
C ASP A 24 2.62 12.35 0.30
N ALA A 25 2.77 11.50 -0.73
CA ALA A 25 2.51 10.06 -0.59
C ALA A 25 3.52 9.38 0.34
N LYS A 26 4.81 9.73 0.25
CA LYS A 26 5.84 9.19 1.16
C LYS A 26 5.56 9.59 2.61
N GLN A 27 5.20 10.85 2.84
CA GLN A 27 4.88 11.34 4.17
C GLN A 27 3.64 10.66 4.74
N LEU A 28 2.57 10.55 3.95
CA LEU A 28 1.34 9.88 4.36
C LEU A 28 1.58 8.38 4.67
N PHE A 29 2.46 7.71 3.93
CA PHE A 29 2.85 6.32 4.20
C PHE A 29 3.60 6.20 5.52
N LYS A 30 4.54 7.12 5.77
CA LYS A 30 5.30 7.16 7.04
C LYS A 30 4.37 7.36 8.24
N GLU A 31 3.41 8.27 8.14
CA GLU A 31 2.42 8.49 9.19
C GLU A 31 1.53 7.27 9.41
N ALA A 32 1.10 6.60 8.34
CA ALA A 32 0.32 5.36 8.45
C ALA A 32 1.12 4.26 9.17
N ASN A 33 2.40 4.10 8.85
CA ASN A 33 3.30 3.18 9.54
C ASN A 33 3.43 3.54 11.03
N GLN A 34 3.57 4.84 11.36
CA GLN A 34 3.66 5.28 12.75
C GLN A 34 2.37 4.98 13.52
N CYS A 35 1.20 5.28 12.94
CA CYS A 35 -0.09 4.92 13.55
C CYS A 35 -0.20 3.40 13.79
N TYR A 36 0.27 2.58 12.84
CA TYR A 36 0.29 1.13 13.01
C TYR A 36 1.20 0.69 14.16
N GLN A 37 2.41 1.26 14.24
CA GLN A 37 3.38 0.98 15.31
C GLN A 37 2.85 1.40 16.69
N ASP A 38 2.11 2.51 16.76
CA ASP A 38 1.45 3.00 17.96
C ASP A 38 0.21 2.17 18.37
N GLY A 39 -0.19 1.17 17.58
CA GLY A 39 -1.41 0.38 17.80
C GLY A 39 -2.71 1.11 17.41
N LYS A 40 -2.62 2.28 16.79
CA LYS A 40 -3.75 3.08 16.30
C LYS A 40 -4.20 2.57 14.92
N PHE A 41 -4.73 1.36 14.88
CA PHE A 41 -4.98 0.66 13.61
C PHE A 41 -6.05 1.33 12.73
N ASN A 42 -7.07 1.97 13.31
CA ASN A 42 -8.05 2.73 12.52
C ASN A 42 -7.40 3.94 11.84
N ASP A 43 -6.57 4.70 12.56
CA ASP A 43 -5.85 5.87 12.02
C ASP A 43 -4.83 5.47 10.94
N ALA A 44 -4.19 4.32 11.11
CA ALA A 44 -3.30 3.74 10.11
C ALA A 44 -4.07 3.40 8.83
N LEU A 45 -5.21 2.70 8.98
CA LEU A 45 -6.04 2.29 7.86
C LEU A 45 -6.58 3.49 7.08
N GLU A 46 -7.02 4.55 7.76
CA GLU A 46 -7.49 5.79 7.11
C GLU A 46 -6.42 6.37 6.18
N ARG A 47 -5.18 6.48 6.66
CA ARG A 47 -4.05 7.02 5.88
C ARG A 47 -3.67 6.11 4.72
N TYR A 48 -3.62 4.79 4.93
CA TYR A 48 -3.39 3.85 3.83
C TYR A 48 -4.49 3.90 2.77
N LYS A 49 -5.77 3.99 3.17
CA LYS A 49 -6.88 4.15 2.22
C LYS A 49 -6.79 5.48 1.47
N LYS A 50 -6.30 6.54 2.13
CA LYS A 50 -6.04 7.80 1.45
C LYS A 50 -4.95 7.64 0.37
N LEU A 51 -3.86 6.92 0.65
CA LEU A 51 -2.86 6.57 -0.38
C LEU A 51 -3.46 5.81 -1.55
N GLU A 52 -4.22 4.75 -1.26
CA GLU A 52 -4.90 3.96 -2.30
C GLU A 52 -5.84 4.83 -3.14
N SER A 53 -6.59 5.75 -2.51
CA SER A 53 -7.49 6.68 -3.20
C SER A 53 -6.78 7.68 -4.12
N LEU A 54 -5.50 7.97 -3.84
CA LEU A 54 -4.64 8.80 -4.69
C LEU A 54 -4.00 7.99 -5.85
N GLY A 55 -4.34 6.71 -5.97
CA GLY A 55 -3.79 5.81 -6.98
C GLY A 55 -2.41 5.25 -6.64
N TYR A 56 -1.92 5.43 -5.41
CA TYR A 56 -0.67 4.80 -4.99
C TYR A 56 -0.87 3.29 -4.88
N GLN A 57 0.01 2.53 -5.52
CA GLN A 57 -0.03 1.07 -5.55
C GLN A 57 1.36 0.51 -5.30
N SER A 58 1.51 -0.30 -4.26
CA SER A 58 2.75 -1.02 -3.99
C SER A 58 2.48 -2.27 -3.15
N GLY A 59 3.37 -3.26 -3.24
CA GLY A 59 3.29 -4.45 -2.40
C GLY A 59 3.29 -4.09 -0.91
N ALA A 60 4.15 -3.15 -0.51
CA ALA A 60 4.23 -2.65 0.86
C ALA A 60 2.93 -1.97 1.34
N LEU A 61 2.28 -1.14 0.51
CA LEU A 61 0.99 -0.54 0.86
C LEU A 61 -0.04 -1.63 1.15
N TYR A 62 -0.21 -2.57 0.22
CA TYR A 62 -1.21 -3.62 0.34
C TYR A 62 -0.90 -4.58 1.48
N TYR A 63 0.37 -4.93 1.68
CA TYR A 63 0.80 -5.74 2.82
C TYR A 63 0.48 -5.07 4.16
N ASN A 64 0.80 -3.78 4.30
CA ASN A 64 0.51 -3.03 5.52
C ASN A 64 -0.99 -2.85 5.76
N MET A 65 -1.79 -2.65 4.69
CA MET A 65 -3.25 -2.65 4.80
C MET A 65 -3.77 -4.02 5.26
N GLY A 66 -3.23 -5.12 4.71
CA GLY A 66 -3.55 -6.48 5.14
C GLY A 66 -3.28 -6.71 6.63
N ASN A 67 -2.08 -6.32 7.09
CA ASN A 67 -1.68 -6.35 8.50
C ASN A 67 -2.63 -5.52 9.37
N THR A 68 -3.00 -4.33 8.92
CA THR A 68 -3.90 -3.42 9.64
C THR A 68 -5.30 -4.01 9.76
N TYR A 69 -5.88 -4.53 8.68
CA TYR A 69 -7.18 -5.20 8.71
C TYR A 69 -7.16 -6.45 9.59
N TYR A 70 -6.05 -7.21 9.59
CA TYR A 70 -5.88 -8.37 10.45
C TYR A 70 -5.93 -7.96 11.94
N LYS A 71 -5.21 -6.90 12.33
CA LYS A 71 -5.22 -6.35 13.69
C LYS A 71 -6.59 -5.82 14.12
N LEU A 72 -7.38 -5.29 13.18
CA LEU A 72 -8.77 -4.87 13.39
C LEU A 72 -9.77 -6.04 13.43
N GLY A 73 -9.32 -7.29 13.22
CA GLY A 73 -10.19 -8.47 13.18
C GLY A 73 -11.02 -8.60 11.89
N ALA A 74 -10.81 -7.73 10.91
CA ALA A 74 -11.47 -7.71 9.62
C ALA A 74 -10.79 -8.71 8.65
N ILE A 75 -10.85 -10.00 9.00
CA ILE A 75 -10.06 -11.08 8.36
C ILE A 75 -10.27 -11.16 6.84
N GLY A 76 -11.50 -10.99 6.34
CA GLY A 76 -11.76 -11.03 4.90
C GLY A 76 -11.00 -9.95 4.12
N TYR A 77 -10.93 -8.73 4.67
CA TYR A 77 -10.14 -7.66 4.08
C TYR A 77 -8.64 -7.91 4.21
N ALA A 78 -8.18 -8.49 5.31
CA ALA A 78 -6.78 -8.88 5.46
C ALA A 78 -6.34 -9.80 4.32
N ILE A 79 -7.11 -10.86 4.06
CA ILE A 79 -6.86 -11.81 2.96
C ILE A 79 -6.84 -11.08 1.61
N LEU A 80 -7.84 -10.26 1.32
CA LEU A 80 -7.91 -9.49 0.06
C LEU A 80 -6.65 -8.67 -0.18
N TYR A 81 -6.19 -7.93 0.84
CA TYR A 81 -5.03 -7.05 0.70
C TYR A 81 -3.70 -7.80 0.66
N TYR A 82 -3.57 -8.91 1.40
CA TYR A 82 -2.42 -9.80 1.23
C TYR A 82 -2.37 -10.41 -0.18
N GLU A 83 -3.51 -10.82 -0.76
CA GLU A 83 -3.53 -11.32 -2.14
C GLU A 83 -3.17 -10.23 -3.16
N ARG A 84 -3.58 -8.98 -2.92
CA ARG A 84 -3.13 -7.83 -3.72
C ARG A 84 -1.63 -7.59 -3.59
N ALA A 85 -1.07 -7.72 -2.38
CA ALA A 85 0.37 -7.64 -2.16
C ALA A 85 1.11 -8.77 -2.90
N ALA A 86 0.60 -10.01 -2.84
CA ALA A 86 1.21 -11.19 -3.46
C ALA A 86 1.33 -11.06 -4.98
N LYS A 87 0.42 -10.34 -5.63
CA LYS A 87 0.54 -10.04 -7.07
C LYS A 87 1.74 -9.16 -7.42
N LEU A 88 2.29 -8.42 -6.45
CA LEU A 88 3.39 -7.48 -6.65
C LEU A 88 4.72 -7.97 -6.07
N ILE A 89 4.68 -8.75 -4.98
CA ILE A 89 5.88 -9.20 -4.24
C ILE A 89 5.90 -10.71 -3.99
N GLY A 90 5.23 -11.50 -4.84
CA GLY A 90 4.75 -12.89 -4.61
C GLY A 90 5.63 -13.99 -4.02
N ASN A 91 6.90 -13.73 -3.67
CA ASN A 91 7.77 -14.65 -2.94
C ASN A 91 8.21 -14.12 -1.56
N ASP A 92 7.55 -13.09 -1.03
CA ASP A 92 7.81 -12.58 0.32
C ASP A 92 7.30 -13.57 1.39
N GLU A 93 8.22 -14.15 2.16
CA GLU A 93 7.93 -15.21 3.13
C GLU A 93 6.99 -14.74 4.25
N ASP A 94 7.17 -13.50 4.73
CA ASP A 94 6.34 -12.90 5.77
C ASP A 94 4.90 -12.70 5.28
N LEU A 95 4.74 -12.23 4.04
CA LEU A 95 3.44 -12.12 3.38
C LEU A 95 2.75 -13.48 3.27
N ILE A 96 3.46 -14.51 2.83
CA ILE A 96 2.91 -15.86 2.69
C ILE A 96 2.43 -16.37 4.05
N ALA A 97 3.28 -16.27 5.08
CA ALA A 97 2.93 -16.68 6.44
C ALA A 97 1.71 -15.93 6.99
N ASN A 98 1.63 -14.62 6.78
CA ASN A 98 0.51 -13.80 7.25
C ASN A 98 -0.80 -14.09 6.50
N LEU A 99 -0.74 -14.37 5.20
CA LEU A 99 -1.90 -14.78 4.41
C LEU A 99 -2.42 -16.15 4.86
N GLU A 100 -1.54 -17.10 5.10
CA GLU A 100 -1.91 -18.42 5.62
C GLU A 100 -2.55 -18.30 7.00
N LEU A 101 -1.96 -17.51 7.90
CA LEU A 101 -2.52 -17.23 9.23
C LEU A 101 -3.93 -16.62 9.14
N ALA A 102 -4.14 -15.66 8.24
CA ALA A 102 -5.45 -15.07 8.01
C ALA A 102 -6.47 -16.08 7.48
N ARG A 103 -6.07 -16.98 6.56
CA ARG A 103 -6.93 -18.04 6.01
C ARG A 103 -7.29 -19.11 7.05
N MET A 104 -6.43 -19.42 8.01
CA MET A 104 -6.78 -20.35 9.09
C MET A 104 -7.94 -19.81 9.95
N ARG A 105 -7.95 -18.50 10.23
CA ARG A 105 -9.03 -17.85 11.02
C ARG A 105 -10.40 -17.80 10.34
N THR A 106 -10.48 -18.15 9.06
CA THR A 106 -11.77 -18.34 8.37
C THR A 106 -12.18 -19.81 8.40
N LYS A 107 -11.25 -20.75 8.21
CA LYS A 107 -11.51 -22.20 8.29
C LYS A 107 -12.07 -22.59 9.65
N ASP A 108 -11.47 -22.12 10.74
CA ASP A 108 -11.94 -22.41 12.11
C ASP A 108 -13.32 -21.79 12.42
N ARG A 109 -13.77 -20.85 11.60
CA ARG A 109 -15.06 -20.16 11.77
C ARG A 109 -16.19 -20.78 10.95
N ILE A 110 -15.89 -21.71 10.04
CA ILE A 110 -16.91 -22.50 9.35
C ILE A 110 -17.24 -23.66 10.27
N GLN A 111 -18.13 -23.41 11.23
CA GLN A 111 -18.78 -24.48 11.98
C GLN A 111 -19.70 -25.20 11.00
N GLU A 112 -19.50 -26.52 10.81
CA GLU A 112 -20.38 -27.37 10.01
C GLU A 112 -21.83 -27.19 10.50
N LEU A 113 -22.74 -26.87 9.57
CA LEU A 113 -24.18 -26.79 9.80
C LEU A 113 -24.79 -28.19 9.92
#